data_AF-A0A4Y2DUU1-F1
#
_entry.id   AF-A0A4Y2DUU1-F1
#
_cell.length_a   1.000
_cell.length_b   1.000
_cell.length_c   1.000
_cell.angle_alpha   90.00
_cell.angle_beta   90.00
_cell.angle_gamma   90.00
#
_symmetry.space_group_name_H-M   'P 1'
#
loop_
_entity.id
_entity.type
_entity.pdbx_description
1 polymer ?
#
loop_
_entity_poly.entity_id
_entity_poly.type
_entity_poly.pdbx_seq_one_letter_code
_entity_poly.pdbx_strand_id
1 'polypeptide(L)'
;MVWGCLAANGFGNFHFCNGTIMAPDYIRVLEVNLRPSLQRLFGRKRYLFQQDNARPYTAKITKTWLRTKRVPVLEWPAASPDLSPIENIWRILKRNMAQRHPAIYNSYKIICGRNGKKISADTLSLLVSSMPKRLAGVIRCKGDVTS
;
A
#
# COMPACT_ATOMS: atom_id res chain seq x y z
N MET A 1 -11.29 7.60 -2.98
CA MET A 1 -10.00 7.11 -2.44
C MET A 1 -9.67 5.76 -3.07
N VAL A 2 -8.40 5.33 -3.09
CA VAL A 2 -8.04 4.00 -3.61
C VAL A 2 -7.24 3.26 -2.54
N TRP A 3 -7.67 2.04 -2.23
CA TRP A 3 -6.85 1.08 -1.49
C TRP A 3 -6.08 0.22 -2.49
N GLY A 4 -4.83 -0.09 -2.17
CA GLY A 4 -4.01 -1.01 -2.95
C GLY A 4 -2.94 -1.63 -2.09
N CYS A 5 -2.41 -2.76 -2.54
CA CYS A 5 -1.23 -3.38 -1.94
C CYS A 5 -0.26 -3.82 -3.02
N LEU A 6 1.01 -4.01 -2.64
CA LEU A 6 2.08 -4.46 -3.53
C LEU A 6 3.12 -5.24 -2.75
N ALA A 7 3.97 -5.92 -3.49
CA ALA A 7 5.21 -6.53 -3.03
C ALA A 7 6.30 -6.33 -4.09
N ALA A 8 7.53 -6.77 -3.81
CA ALA A 8 8.67 -6.63 -4.72
C ALA A 8 8.41 -7.23 -6.11
N ASN A 9 7.57 -8.26 -6.19
CA ASN A 9 7.27 -9.00 -7.42
C ASN A 9 5.99 -8.53 -8.13
N GLY A 10 5.27 -7.52 -7.62
CA GLY A 10 4.08 -7.03 -8.31
C GLY A 10 3.05 -6.34 -7.42
N PHE A 11 1.92 -6.02 -8.05
CA PHE A 11 0.76 -5.42 -7.40
C PHE A 11 -0.25 -6.46 -6.95
N GLY A 12 -0.84 -6.23 -5.78
CA GLY A 12 -2.07 -6.86 -5.35
C GLY A 12 -3.29 -6.19 -6.00
N ASN A 13 -4.45 -6.33 -5.37
CA ASN A 13 -5.69 -5.75 -5.88
C ASN A 13 -5.71 -4.25 -5.62
N PHE A 14 -6.35 -3.51 -6.53
CA PHE A 14 -6.74 -2.12 -6.30
C PHE A 14 -8.24 -2.05 -6.06
N HIS A 15 -8.65 -1.39 -4.99
CA HIS A 15 -10.05 -1.23 -4.61
C HIS A 15 -10.39 0.26 -4.54
N PHE A 16 -11.46 0.67 -5.21
CA PHE A 16 -11.89 2.05 -5.25
C PHE A 16 -12.94 2.29 -4.18
N CYS A 17 -12.61 3.15 -3.23
CA CYS A 17 -13.43 3.45 -2.08
C CYS A 17 -14.23 4.73 -2.34
N ASN A 18 -15.53 4.64 -2.15
CA ASN A 18 -16.43 5.79 -2.25
C ASN A 18 -16.42 6.55 -0.92
N GLY A 19 -16.11 7.85 -0.98
CA GLY A 19 -16.06 8.70 0.22
C GLY A 19 -14.93 8.36 1.19
N THR A 20 -15.12 8.79 2.44
CA THR A 20 -14.20 8.55 3.57
C THR A 20 -14.36 7.13 4.08
N ILE A 21 -13.26 6.40 4.26
CA ILE A 21 -13.29 5.06 4.85
C ILE A 21 -13.28 5.14 6.37
N MET A 22 -14.22 4.44 6.99
CA MET A 22 -14.20 4.13 8.42
C MET A 22 -13.66 2.72 8.65
N ALA A 23 -13.40 2.36 9.92
CA ALA A 23 -12.83 1.06 10.25
C ALA A 23 -13.65 -0.15 9.74
N PRO A 24 -15.01 -0.15 9.79
CA PRO A 24 -15.79 -1.25 9.20
C PRO A 24 -15.67 -1.34 7.68
N ASP A 25 -15.59 -0.20 6.98
CA ASP A 25 -15.35 -0.18 5.53
C ASP A 25 -13.98 -0.77 5.20
N TYR A 26 -12.97 -0.42 5.97
CA TYR A 26 -11.62 -0.94 5.78
C TYR A 26 -11.57 -2.46 5.94
N ILE A 27 -12.24 -3.01 6.96
CA ILE A 27 -12.36 -4.46 7.13
C ILE A 27 -13.00 -5.11 5.89
N ARG A 28 -14.10 -4.55 5.37
CA ARG A 28 -14.75 -5.07 4.14
C ARG A 28 -13.79 -5.03 2.94
N VAL A 29 -13.01 -3.97 2.81
CA VAL A 29 -11.98 -3.88 1.76
C VAL A 29 -10.95 -5.00 1.91
N LEU A 30 -10.46 -5.25 3.13
CA LEU A 30 -9.50 -6.33 3.38
C LEU A 30 -10.10 -7.72 3.14
N GLU A 31 -11.35 -7.97 3.55
CA GLU A 31 -12.05 -9.24 3.34
C GLU A 31 -12.11 -9.64 1.87
N VAL A 32 -12.42 -8.68 1.00
CA VAL A 32 -12.54 -8.90 -0.44
C VAL A 32 -11.18 -9.00 -1.11
N ASN A 33 -10.21 -8.18 -0.70
CA ASN A 33 -9.01 -7.94 -1.52
C ASN A 33 -7.72 -8.55 -0.96
N LEU A 34 -7.60 -8.73 0.35
CA LEU A 34 -6.33 -9.12 0.97
C LEU A 34 -5.93 -10.54 0.58
N ARG A 35 -6.81 -11.52 0.79
CA ARG A 35 -6.50 -12.95 0.52
C ARG A 35 -6.15 -13.22 -0.95
N PRO A 36 -6.91 -12.75 -1.96
CA PRO A 36 -6.53 -12.92 -3.37
C PRO A 36 -5.19 -12.24 -3.70
N SER A 37 -4.92 -11.08 -3.12
CA SER A 37 -3.65 -10.37 -3.32
C SER A 37 -2.47 -11.15 -2.73
N LEU A 38 -2.60 -11.66 -1.51
CA LEU A 38 -1.57 -12.47 -0.86
C LEU A 38 -1.30 -13.76 -1.63
N GLN A 39 -2.35 -14.46 -2.08
CA GLN A 39 -2.19 -15.68 -2.87
C GLN A 39 -1.42 -15.41 -4.18
N ARG A 40 -1.70 -14.28 -4.84
CA ARG A 40 -1.02 -13.87 -6.08
C ARG A 40 0.43 -13.45 -5.85
N LEU A 41 0.70 -12.71 -4.77
CA LEU A 41 2.02 -12.14 -4.51
C LEU A 41 2.97 -13.13 -3.82
N PHE A 42 2.46 -13.93 -2.89
CA PHE A 42 3.29 -14.79 -2.03
C PHE A 42 2.98 -16.28 -2.20
N GLY A 43 1.81 -16.64 -2.73
CA GLY A 43 1.37 -18.03 -2.76
C GLY A 43 1.35 -18.63 -1.35
N ARG A 44 2.27 -19.57 -1.08
CA ARG A 44 2.46 -20.17 0.25
C ARG A 44 3.66 -19.58 1.03
N LYS A 45 4.38 -18.61 0.48
CA LYS A 45 5.53 -17.98 1.13
C LYS A 45 5.08 -17.09 2.29
N ARG A 46 5.98 -16.92 3.27
CA ARG A 46 5.77 -16.00 4.39
C ARG A 46 5.71 -14.55 3.91
N TYR A 47 4.93 -13.73 4.60
CA TYR A 47 4.78 -12.30 4.35
C TYR A 47 4.59 -11.54 5.66
N LEU A 48 4.79 -10.22 5.62
CA LEU A 48 4.37 -9.28 6.65
C LEU A 48 3.47 -8.23 5.99
N PHE A 49 2.32 -7.96 6.60
CA PHE A 49 1.38 -6.96 6.12
C PHE A 49 1.72 -5.61 6.73
N GLN A 50 2.16 -4.67 5.89
CA GLN A 50 2.40 -3.29 6.28
C GLN A 50 1.15 -2.45 5.97
N GLN A 51 0.78 -1.60 6.92
CA GLN A 51 -0.23 -0.54 6.78
C GLN A 51 0.24 0.69 7.57
N ASP A 52 -0.22 1.87 7.19
CA ASP A 52 0.07 3.09 7.97
C ASP A 52 -0.78 3.14 9.26
N ASN A 53 -0.55 4.19 10.06
CA ASN A 53 -1.22 4.40 11.33
C ASN A 53 -2.53 5.20 11.25
N ALA A 54 -3.17 5.28 10.07
CA ALA A 54 -4.46 5.96 9.94
C ALA A 54 -5.50 5.36 10.91
N ARG A 55 -6.39 6.22 11.43
CA ARG A 55 -7.38 5.86 12.46
C ARG A 55 -8.20 4.60 12.09
N PRO A 56 -8.69 4.42 10.85
CA PRO A 56 -9.44 3.21 10.49
C PRO A 56 -8.60 1.92 10.57
N TYR A 57 -7.29 2.02 10.35
CA TYR A 57 -6.40 0.86 10.23
C TYR A 57 -5.93 0.41 11.61
N THR A 58 -5.80 1.36 12.55
CA THR A 58 -5.37 1.11 13.93
C THR A 58 -6.52 0.97 14.93
N ALA A 59 -7.77 1.13 14.48
CA ALA A 59 -8.96 0.93 15.29
C ALA A 59 -9.00 -0.47 15.93
N LYS A 60 -9.58 -0.56 17.14
CA LYS A 60 -9.69 -1.82 17.91
C LYS A 60 -10.33 -2.95 17.11
N ILE A 61 -11.37 -2.65 16.33
CA ILE A 61 -12.09 -3.63 15.51
C ILE A 61 -11.20 -4.15 14.37
N THR A 62 -10.42 -3.29 13.73
CA THR A 62 -9.51 -3.65 12.65
C THR A 62 -8.37 -4.50 13.16
N LYS A 63 -7.72 -4.09 14.27
CA LYS A 63 -6.66 -4.87 14.92
C LYS A 63 -7.16 -6.24 15.36
N THR A 64 -8.37 -6.31 15.91
CA THR A 64 -9.00 -7.58 16.30
C THR A 64 -9.27 -8.47 15.09
N TRP A 65 -9.82 -7.92 14.00
CA TRP A 65 -10.05 -8.67 12.77
C TRP A 65 -8.75 -9.22 12.18
N LEU A 66 -7.69 -8.41 12.09
CA LEU A 66 -6.37 -8.83 11.59
C LEU A 66 -5.81 -10.00 12.42
N ARG A 67 -5.90 -9.92 13.75
CA ARG A 67 -5.50 -11.00 14.66
C ARG A 67 -6.31 -12.27 14.45
N THR A 68 -7.64 -12.16 14.36
CA THR A 68 -8.54 -13.30 14.12
C THR A 68 -8.24 -13.98 12.78
N LYS A 69 -7.92 -13.20 11.74
CA LYS A 69 -7.52 -13.71 10.42
C LYS A 69 -6.05 -14.16 10.35
N ARG A 70 -5.31 -14.08 11.47
CA ARG A 70 -3.89 -14.44 11.57
C ARG A 70 -3.01 -13.72 10.54
N VAL A 71 -3.33 -12.46 10.26
CA VAL A 71 -2.53 -11.62 9.36
C VAL A 71 -1.37 -11.03 10.18
N PRO A 72 -0.10 -11.37 9.89
CA PRO A 72 1.03 -10.81 10.61
C PRO A 72 1.25 -9.37 10.17
N VAL A 73 1.05 -8.42 11.09
CA VAL A 73 1.16 -6.98 10.80
C VAL A 73 2.55 -6.48 11.18
N LEU A 74 3.19 -5.73 10.29
CA LEU A 74 4.44 -5.04 10.58
C LEU A 74 4.15 -3.82 11.47
N GLU A 75 4.89 -3.69 12.56
CA GLU A 75 4.84 -2.46 13.37
C GLU A 75 5.38 -1.28 12.55
N TRP A 76 4.63 -0.18 12.55
CA TRP A 76 4.94 0.98 11.72
C TRP A 76 4.97 2.23 12.59
N PRO A 77 5.98 3.11 12.44
CA PRO A 77 6.03 4.38 13.16
C PRO A 77 4.93 5.35 12.68
N ALA A 78 4.43 6.18 13.59
CA ALA A 78 3.46 7.22 13.24
C ALA A 78 4.10 8.30 12.38
N ALA A 79 3.32 8.90 11.47
CA ALA A 79 3.74 10.01 10.61
C ALA A 79 4.99 9.73 9.75
N SER A 80 5.25 8.48 9.35
CA SER A 80 6.37 8.12 8.45
C SER A 80 5.90 7.64 7.06
N PRO A 81 5.28 8.51 6.25
CA PRO A 81 4.94 8.16 4.88
C PRO A 81 6.18 8.04 3.98
N ASP A 82 7.28 8.71 4.32
CA ASP A 82 8.58 8.66 3.65
C ASP A 82 9.19 7.25 3.66
N LEU A 83 8.93 6.49 4.72
CA LEU A 83 9.33 5.10 4.83
C LEU A 83 8.52 4.16 3.93
N SER A 84 7.31 4.54 3.51
CA SER A 84 6.37 3.62 2.86
C SER A 84 6.63 3.51 1.36
N PRO A 85 7.04 2.34 0.82
CA PRO A 85 7.35 2.20 -0.61
C PRO A 85 6.14 2.44 -1.52
N ILE A 86 4.91 2.22 -1.02
CA ILE A 86 3.69 2.43 -1.81
C ILE A 86 3.43 3.91 -2.09
N GLU A 87 3.92 4.83 -1.24
CA GLU A 87 3.81 6.27 -1.50
C GLU A 87 4.62 6.71 -2.72
N ASN A 88 5.79 6.08 -2.96
CA ASN A 88 6.53 6.29 -4.20
C ASN A 88 5.70 5.87 -5.43
N ILE A 89 4.98 4.76 -5.33
CA ILE A 89 4.11 4.31 -6.42
C ILE A 89 2.94 5.26 -6.61
N TRP A 90 2.26 5.69 -5.55
CA TRP A 90 1.19 6.67 -5.67
C TRP A 90 1.67 7.97 -6.31
N ARG A 91 2.90 8.42 -6.00
CA ARG A 91 3.52 9.57 -6.66
C ARG A 91 3.75 9.34 -8.15
N ILE A 92 4.28 8.17 -8.55
CA ILE A 92 4.47 7.81 -9.97
C ILE A 92 3.12 7.77 -10.70
N LEU A 93 2.11 7.12 -10.11
CA LEU A 93 0.77 7.03 -10.69
C LEU A 93 0.13 8.42 -10.83
N LYS A 94 0.22 9.28 -9.80
CA LYS A 94 -0.28 10.67 -9.86
C LYS A 94 0.38 11.47 -10.98
N ARG A 95 1.71 11.39 -11.13
CA ARG A 95 2.44 12.07 -12.22
C ARG A 95 1.99 11.59 -13.60
N ASN A 96 1.87 10.27 -13.79
CA ASN A 96 1.42 9.68 -15.04
C ASN A 96 -0.05 10.03 -15.37
N MET A 97 -0.88 10.28 -14.36
CA MET A 97 -2.27 10.73 -14.53
C MET A 97 -2.37 12.21 -14.87
N ALA A 98 -1.57 13.06 -14.22
CA ALA A 98 -1.55 14.50 -14.49
C ALA A 98 -1.25 14.80 -15.97
N GLN A 99 -0.35 14.03 -16.58
CA GLN A 99 -0.03 14.14 -18.02
C GLN A 99 -1.18 13.77 -18.96
N ARG A 100 -2.22 13.06 -18.48
CA ARG A 100 -3.29 12.51 -19.34
C ARG A 100 -4.63 13.24 -19.21
N HIS A 101 -4.77 14.19 -18.29
CA HIS A 101 -6.01 14.94 -18.05
C HIS A 101 -7.30 14.07 -18.10
N PRO A 102 -7.39 12.97 -17.33
CA PRO A 102 -8.54 12.08 -17.42
C PRO A 102 -9.82 12.81 -16.97
N ALA A 103 -10.75 13.01 -17.90
CA ALA A 103 -11.98 13.77 -17.68
C ALA A 103 -12.97 13.15 -16.67
N ILE A 104 -12.84 11.86 -16.32
CA ILE A 104 -13.87 11.11 -15.55
C ILE A 104 -13.23 10.05 -14.62
N TYR A 105 -13.84 9.84 -13.44
CA TYR A 105 -13.45 8.87 -12.40
C TYR A 105 -13.30 7.41 -12.90
N ASN A 106 -14.08 6.97 -13.89
CA ASN A 106 -13.92 5.62 -14.45
C ASN A 106 -12.61 5.46 -15.23
N SER A 107 -12.11 6.53 -15.83
CA SER A 107 -10.79 6.58 -16.47
C SER A 107 -9.68 6.38 -15.44
N TYR A 108 -9.85 6.88 -14.20
CA TYR A 108 -8.89 6.63 -13.11
C TYR A 108 -8.75 5.15 -12.77
N LYS A 109 -9.85 4.38 -12.76
CA LYS A 109 -9.82 2.94 -12.49
C LYS A 109 -9.00 2.18 -13.52
N ILE A 110 -9.29 2.45 -14.78
CA ILE A 110 -8.64 1.80 -15.93
C ILE A 110 -7.17 2.24 -16.02
N ILE A 111 -6.88 3.53 -15.78
CA ILE A 111 -5.52 4.08 -15.86
C ILE A 111 -4.65 3.60 -14.70
N CYS A 112 -5.14 3.55 -13.46
CA CYS A 112 -4.38 3.00 -12.33
C CYS A 112 -4.07 1.52 -12.55
N GLY A 113 -5.05 0.72 -13.00
CA GLY A 113 -4.83 -0.69 -13.33
C GLY A 113 -3.82 -0.88 -14.48
N ARG A 114 -3.92 -0.09 -15.55
CA ARG A 114 -3.01 -0.17 -16.70
C ARG A 114 -1.61 0.38 -16.40
N ASN A 115 -1.50 1.50 -15.70
CA ASN A 115 -0.20 2.09 -15.34
C ASN A 115 0.50 1.28 -14.25
N GLY A 116 -0.25 0.68 -13.31
CA GLY A 116 0.32 -0.28 -12.36
C GLY A 116 1.02 -1.42 -13.08
N LYS A 117 0.40 -1.98 -14.13
CA LYS A 117 1.01 -3.01 -14.98
C LYS A 117 2.23 -2.55 -15.79
N LYS A 118 2.41 -1.24 -15.99
CA LYS A 118 3.58 -0.67 -16.69
C LYS A 118 4.78 -0.43 -15.78
N ILE A 119 4.59 -0.45 -14.46
CA ILE A 119 5.69 -0.35 -13.51
C ILE A 119 6.39 -1.71 -13.50
N SER A 120 7.67 -1.72 -13.88
CA SER A 120 8.44 -2.95 -13.96
C SER A 120 8.60 -3.61 -12.59
N ALA A 121 8.70 -4.94 -12.58
CA ALA A 121 9.04 -5.69 -11.38
C ALA A 121 10.38 -5.19 -10.80
N ASP A 122 11.34 -4.78 -11.64
CA ASP A 122 12.61 -4.20 -11.18
C ASP A 122 12.41 -2.92 -10.38
N THR A 123 11.51 -2.04 -10.82
CA THR A 123 11.18 -0.81 -10.07
C THR A 123 10.60 -1.15 -8.71
N LEU A 124 9.70 -2.13 -8.64
CA LEU A 124 9.09 -2.57 -7.38
C LEU A 124 10.13 -3.23 -6.46
N SER A 125 10.97 -4.09 -7.02
CA SER A 125 12.07 -4.74 -6.32
C SER A 125 13.04 -3.73 -5.74
N LEU A 126 13.48 -2.73 -6.53
CA LEU A 126 14.35 -1.65 -6.06
C LEU A 126 13.71 -0.84 -4.93
N LEU A 127 12.41 -0.52 -5.03
CA LEU A 127 11.70 0.22 -3.99
C LEU A 127 11.62 -0.57 -2.68
N VAL A 128 11.28 -1.86 -2.74
CA VAL A 128 11.20 -2.71 -1.54
C VAL A 128 12.59 -2.95 -0.95
N SER A 129 13.58 -3.24 -1.79
CA SER A 129 14.99 -3.43 -1.38
C SER A 129 15.64 -2.14 -0.85
N SER A 130 15.05 -0.96 -1.09
CA SER A 130 15.53 0.30 -0.51
C SER A 130 15.23 0.46 0.98
N MET A 131 14.35 -0.37 1.55
CA MET A 131 13.89 -0.22 2.95
C MET A 131 15.02 -0.19 3.99
N PRO A 132 16.05 -1.07 3.95
CA PRO A 132 17.17 -0.98 4.90
C PRO A 132 17.90 0.36 4.84
N LYS A 133 18.10 0.91 3.64
CA LYS A 133 18.74 2.22 3.44
C LYS A 133 17.87 3.36 3.98
N ARG A 134 16.54 3.30 3.79
CA ARG A 134 15.60 4.30 4.33
C ARG A 134 15.62 4.30 5.86
N LEU A 135 15.56 3.11 6.46
CA LEU A 135 15.64 2.95 7.92
C LEU A 135 16.97 3.48 8.48
N ALA A 136 18.10 3.18 7.82
CA ALA A 136 19.39 3.75 8.19
C ALA A 136 19.42 5.29 8.09
N GLY A 137 18.73 5.86 7.10
CA GLY A 137 18.50 7.30 6.98
C GLY A 137 17.76 7.87 8.20
N VAL A 138 16.64 7.25 8.58
CA VAL A 138 15.83 7.70 9.74
C VAL A 138 16.64 7.62 11.03
N ILE A 139 17.40 6.54 11.22
CA ILE A 139 18.28 6.37 12.39
C ILE A 139 19.34 7.49 12.43
N ARG A 140 19.99 7.77 11.30
CA ARG A 140 20.98 8.86 11.19
C ARG A 140 20.37 10.23 11.47
N CYS A 141 19.12 10.45 11.03
CA CYS A 141 18.35 11.67 11.32
C CYS A 141 17.68 11.65 12.69
N LYS A 142 17.96 10.67 13.56
CA LYS A 142 17.37 10.54 14.91
C LYS A 142 15.83 10.56 14.92
N GLY A 143 15.21 9.99 13.89
CA GLY A 143 13.75 9.95 13.73
C GLY A 143 13.16 11.11 12.92
N ASP A 144 13.97 12.07 12.48
CA ASP A 144 13.51 13.17 11.62
C ASP A 144 13.34 12.72 10.15
N VAL A 145 12.69 13.57 9.36
CA VAL A 145 12.33 13.34 7.96
C VAL A 145 13.56 13.04 7.11
N THR A 146 13.43 12.02 6.25
CA THR A 146 14.48 11.63 5.31
C THR A 146 14.19 12.08 3.88
N SER A 147 15.24 12.27 3.07
CA SER A 147 15.15 12.68 1.64
C SER A 147 15.21 11.52 0.66
#